data_AF-A0A9W8IAS6-F1
#
_entry.id   AF-A0A9W8IAS6-F1
#
_cell.length_a   1.000
_cell.length_b   1.000
_cell.length_c   1.000
_cell.angle_alpha   90.00
_cell.angle_beta   90.00
_cell.angle_gamma   90.00
#
_symmetry.space_group_name_H-M   'P 1'
#
loop_
_entity.id
_entity.type
_entity.pdbx_description
1 polymer ?
#
loop_
_entity_poly.entity_id
_entity_poly.type
_entity_poly.pdbx_seq_one_letter_code
_entity_poly.pdbx_strand_id
1 'polypeptide(L)'
;MEYDIKGASDAQNKLVREISSKFGVHDEHLVEIAEEVHRYLTNGLNSDDEPMGLPNRVSYIKSGITEDIREAKKNGSVALGLTITMSTKRMKVASIKFSPGAPDIINKQVFHIHDGMTSATQLCEEAATHIAQFINSHDVVQTDSLRARPISLGVSIDLPMEETSKSGGRVVCDSRACDGFFRNVDIAQCLNAALLKQHLPVKVTSTTNCVISTMVAAQHHFQATCTSLILNHGINASYYELARKIPKISGSELGNSMARVAINTELARFGENSQIIQPTMWDHRIDRESGNTGYHIFEKLVADKYLGEIVRNLITDFMDDRLIFPKNADVSTFSEPYSFFTSYMTIMEDTSDDLTEVGDLLKAGFNIDASHVDRQIVRSLCHIVTMRAAKLVGGAVAGVIKKATEAMDEPEPAVVSISGQLTEMNQPYVECTIDTAKKIAAALKLPEPVFNILGEDGYTVGAALSSFSK
;
A
#
# COMPACT_ATOMS: atom_id res chain seq x y z
N MET A 1 -4.44 -3.44 -27.61
CA MET A 1 -3.48 -2.53 -28.26
C MET A 1 -2.48 -3.42 -28.95
N GLU A 2 -2.35 -3.33 -30.27
CA GLU A 2 -1.30 -4.03 -31.00
C GLU A 2 -0.06 -3.14 -30.91
N TYR A 3 0.98 -3.59 -30.23
CA TYR A 3 2.20 -2.79 -30.02
C TYR A 3 3.10 -2.86 -31.25
N ASP A 4 2.63 -2.28 -32.35
CA ASP A 4 3.40 -2.08 -33.57
C ASP A 4 3.72 -0.59 -33.73
N ILE A 5 4.98 -0.23 -33.50
CA ILE A 5 5.43 1.16 -33.46
C ILE A 5 5.72 1.62 -34.88
N LYS A 6 4.94 2.60 -35.34
CA LYS A 6 5.07 3.18 -36.67
C LYS A 6 6.44 3.82 -36.84
N GLY A 7 7.20 3.34 -37.84
CA GLY A 7 8.54 3.85 -38.15
C GLY A 7 9.68 3.16 -37.38
N ALA A 8 9.36 2.27 -36.45
CA ALA A 8 10.34 1.40 -35.84
C ALA A 8 10.79 0.30 -36.82
N SER A 9 12.01 -0.20 -36.62
CA SER A 9 12.55 -1.36 -37.34
C SER A 9 11.86 -2.66 -36.93
N ASP A 10 11.97 -3.69 -37.78
CA ASP A 10 11.46 -5.03 -37.47
C ASP A 10 12.00 -5.59 -36.16
N ALA A 11 13.26 -5.32 -35.84
CA ALA A 11 13.91 -5.77 -34.60
C ALA A 11 13.31 -5.06 -33.36
N GLN A 12 13.11 -3.74 -33.44
CA GLN A 12 12.44 -2.97 -32.37
C GLN A 12 11.02 -3.50 -32.14
N ASN A 13 10.22 -3.61 -33.21
CA ASN A 13 8.83 -4.09 -33.11
C ASN A 13 8.76 -5.57 -32.68
N LYS A 14 9.75 -6.39 -33.02
CA LYS A 14 9.84 -7.76 -32.51
C LYS A 14 10.03 -7.77 -30.98
N LEU A 15 10.99 -7.01 -30.45
CA LEU A 15 11.26 -6.99 -29.01
C LEU A 15 10.07 -6.41 -28.22
N VAL A 16 9.45 -5.32 -28.70
CA VAL A 16 8.22 -4.77 -28.08
C VAL A 16 7.10 -5.82 -28.03
N ARG A 17 6.88 -6.58 -29.13
CA ARG A 17 5.86 -7.64 -29.16
C ARG A 17 6.17 -8.80 -28.21
N GLU A 18 7.44 -9.21 -28.12
CA GLU A 18 7.86 -10.26 -27.18
C GLU A 18 7.62 -9.83 -25.73
N ILE A 19 7.98 -8.59 -25.37
CA ILE A 19 7.71 -8.00 -24.05
C ILE A 19 6.21 -7.95 -23.81
N SER A 20 5.43 -7.37 -24.71
CA SER A 20 3.98 -7.28 -24.56
C SER A 20 3.33 -8.65 -24.40
N SER A 21 3.81 -9.68 -25.09
CA SER A 21 3.26 -11.04 -24.97
C SER A 21 3.55 -11.63 -23.60
N LYS A 22 4.76 -11.43 -23.05
CA LYS A 22 5.15 -11.94 -21.72
C LYS A 22 4.47 -11.20 -20.57
N PHE A 23 4.15 -9.93 -20.76
CA PHE A 23 3.40 -9.10 -19.79
C PHE A 23 1.88 -9.20 -19.98
N GLY A 24 1.41 -9.95 -20.97
CA GLY A 24 -0.01 -10.11 -21.26
C GLY A 24 -0.73 -10.83 -20.13
N VAL A 25 -1.84 -10.25 -19.66
CA VAL A 25 -2.73 -10.86 -18.67
C VAL A 25 -4.15 -10.85 -19.21
N HIS A 26 -4.78 -12.02 -19.25
CA HIS A 26 -6.12 -12.27 -19.78
C HIS A 26 -7.14 -12.43 -18.66
N ASP A 27 -8.42 -12.20 -18.96
CA ASP A 27 -9.48 -12.21 -17.95
C ASP A 27 -9.63 -13.58 -17.28
N GLU A 28 -9.45 -14.67 -18.03
CA GLU A 28 -9.51 -16.04 -17.50
C GLU A 28 -8.42 -16.26 -16.45
N HIS A 29 -7.19 -15.81 -16.74
CA HIS A 29 -6.08 -15.89 -15.80
C HIS A 29 -6.30 -15.01 -14.56
N LEU A 30 -6.93 -13.85 -14.72
CA LEU A 30 -7.29 -12.98 -13.59
C LEU A 30 -8.38 -13.59 -12.69
N VAL A 31 -9.31 -14.35 -13.26
CA VAL A 31 -10.29 -15.15 -12.48
C VAL A 31 -9.56 -16.23 -11.68
N GLU A 32 -8.60 -16.93 -12.28
CA GLU A 32 -7.79 -17.92 -11.56
C GLU A 32 -6.96 -17.29 -10.44
N ILE A 33 -6.38 -16.11 -10.67
CA ILE A 33 -5.69 -15.32 -9.64
C ILE A 33 -6.64 -14.99 -8.48
N ALA A 34 -7.86 -14.54 -8.79
CA ALA A 34 -8.84 -14.19 -7.77
C ALA A 34 -9.25 -15.41 -6.91
N GLU A 35 -9.47 -16.55 -7.54
CA GLU A 35 -9.75 -17.82 -6.86
C GLU A 35 -8.56 -18.27 -6.00
N GLU A 36 -7.34 -18.13 -6.48
CA GLU A 36 -6.14 -18.49 -5.73
C GLU A 36 -5.93 -17.55 -4.53
N VAL A 37 -6.14 -16.24 -4.68
CA VAL A 37 -6.12 -15.29 -3.54
C VAL A 37 -7.15 -15.69 -2.50
N HIS A 38 -8.38 -15.99 -2.91
CA HIS A 38 -9.44 -16.45 -2.00
C HIS A 38 -9.01 -17.72 -1.23
N ARG A 39 -8.38 -18.69 -1.92
CA ARG A 39 -7.85 -19.91 -1.30
C ARG A 39 -6.75 -19.59 -0.28
N TYR A 40 -5.82 -18.70 -0.64
CA TYR A 40 -4.76 -18.26 0.26
C TYR A 40 -5.28 -17.59 1.53
N LEU A 41 -6.31 -16.74 1.37
CA LEU A 41 -6.98 -16.12 2.51
C LEU A 41 -7.73 -17.14 3.36
N THR A 42 -8.35 -18.15 2.75
CA THR A 42 -9.04 -19.20 3.50
C THR A 42 -8.04 -20.05 4.31
N ASN A 43 -6.95 -20.48 3.67
CA ASN A 43 -5.88 -21.25 4.31
C ASN A 43 -5.25 -20.48 5.48
N GLY A 44 -4.96 -19.19 5.27
CA GLY A 44 -4.32 -18.34 6.28
C GLY A 44 -5.10 -18.12 7.59
N LEU A 45 -6.40 -18.43 7.60
CA LEU A 45 -7.21 -18.40 8.84
C LEU A 45 -7.05 -19.67 9.68
N ASN A 46 -6.53 -20.77 9.12
CA ASN A 46 -6.35 -22.05 9.81
C ASN A 46 -5.14 -22.03 10.74
N SER A 47 -3.98 -21.61 10.22
CA SER A 47 -2.76 -21.39 10.98
C SER A 47 -1.80 -20.50 10.20
N ASP A 48 -0.77 -19.96 10.87
CA ASP A 48 0.27 -19.16 10.21
C ASP A 48 1.27 -20.01 9.39
N ASP A 49 1.31 -21.33 9.62
CA ASP A 49 2.18 -22.27 8.91
C ASP A 49 1.44 -23.02 7.79
N GLU A 50 0.18 -22.67 7.53
CA GLU A 50 -0.64 -23.34 6.53
C GLU A 50 -0.02 -23.16 5.13
N PRO A 51 0.25 -24.24 4.38
CA PRO A 51 0.79 -24.13 3.03
C PRO A 51 -0.10 -23.29 2.14
N MET A 52 0.51 -22.37 1.38
CA MET A 52 -0.21 -21.46 0.50
C MET A 52 -1.26 -20.64 1.29
N GLY A 53 -1.00 -20.35 2.56
CA GLY A 53 -1.80 -19.46 3.40
C GLY A 53 -1.15 -18.09 3.49
N LEU A 54 -1.95 -17.03 3.36
CA LEU A 54 -1.49 -15.69 3.72
C LEU A 54 -1.47 -15.52 5.25
N PRO A 55 -0.56 -14.71 5.83
CA PRO A 55 -0.48 -14.52 7.27
C PRO A 55 -1.78 -14.13 7.97
N ASN A 56 -2.69 -13.41 7.30
CA ASN A 56 -4.01 -13.02 7.83
C ASN A 56 -3.96 -12.58 9.30
N ARG A 57 -3.21 -11.52 9.58
CA ARG A 57 -3.01 -11.00 10.93
C ARG A 57 -4.33 -10.42 11.43
N VAL A 58 -4.81 -10.96 12.55
CA VAL A 58 -6.05 -10.51 13.19
C VAL A 58 -5.79 -9.19 13.90
N SER A 59 -6.53 -8.15 13.54
CA SER A 59 -6.50 -6.87 14.24
C SER A 59 -7.48 -6.86 15.41
N TYR A 60 -7.11 -6.13 16.46
CA TYR A 60 -7.98 -5.91 17.63
C TYR A 60 -8.90 -4.69 17.45
N ILE A 61 -8.85 -4.04 16.29
CA ILE A 61 -9.85 -3.04 15.89
C ILE A 61 -11.13 -3.78 15.48
N LYS A 62 -12.18 -3.62 16.28
CA LYS A 62 -13.50 -4.21 16.04
C LYS A 62 -14.27 -3.38 15.01
N SER A 63 -15.09 -4.02 14.19
CA SER A 63 -16.12 -3.31 13.42
C SER A 63 -17.06 -2.56 14.37
N GLY A 64 -17.37 -1.30 14.06
CA GLY A 64 -18.30 -0.50 14.87
C GLY A 64 -17.67 0.71 15.57
N ILE A 65 -16.44 1.10 15.20
CA ILE A 65 -15.82 2.35 15.66
C ILE A 65 -16.69 3.59 15.36
N THR A 66 -17.69 3.46 14.49
CA THR A 66 -18.66 4.51 14.17
C THR A 66 -19.30 5.14 15.41
N GLU A 67 -19.62 4.36 16.46
CA GLU A 67 -20.20 4.94 17.68
C GLU A 67 -19.17 5.69 18.51
N ASP A 68 -17.94 5.17 18.60
CA ASP A 68 -16.82 5.86 19.26
C ASP A 68 -16.44 7.15 18.53
N ILE A 69 -16.47 7.14 17.19
CA ILE A 69 -16.29 8.30 16.34
C ILE A 69 -17.44 9.29 16.55
N ARG A 70 -18.70 8.84 16.65
CA ARG A 70 -19.84 9.71 16.96
C ARG A 70 -19.69 10.37 18.33
N GLU A 71 -19.21 9.64 19.33
CA GLU A 71 -18.93 10.19 20.66
C GLU A 71 -17.79 11.21 20.63
N ALA A 72 -16.70 10.92 19.90
CA ALA A 72 -15.60 11.85 19.69
C ALA A 72 -16.05 13.16 18.98
N LYS A 73 -16.95 13.04 17.98
CA LYS A 73 -17.57 14.18 17.28
C LYS A 73 -18.40 15.06 18.22
N LYS A 74 -19.21 14.48 19.12
CA LYS A 74 -20.03 15.25 20.08
C LYS A 74 -19.17 16.15 20.98
N ASN A 75 -17.96 15.71 21.29
CA ASN A 75 -17.05 16.44 22.18
C ASN A 75 -16.11 17.39 21.43
N GLY A 76 -16.21 17.51 20.10
CA GLY A 76 -15.33 18.35 19.28
C GLY A 76 -13.84 18.04 19.50
N SER A 77 -13.52 16.79 19.80
CA SER A 77 -12.17 16.38 20.21
C SER A 77 -11.19 16.50 19.05
N VAL A 78 -9.92 16.74 19.39
CA VAL A 78 -8.80 16.68 18.46
C VAL A 78 -7.98 15.43 18.80
N ALA A 79 -7.57 14.69 17.78
CA ALA A 79 -6.56 13.64 17.92
C ALA A 79 -5.42 13.86 16.94
N LEU A 80 -4.29 13.26 17.28
CA LEU A 80 -3.15 13.16 16.39
C LEU A 80 -3.18 11.83 15.65
N GLY A 81 -2.95 11.88 14.34
CA GLY A 81 -2.56 10.73 13.54
C GLY A 81 -1.06 10.84 13.25
N LEU A 82 -0.30 9.82 13.65
CA LEU A 82 1.08 9.62 13.23
C LEU A 82 1.11 8.48 12.22
N THR A 83 1.72 8.71 11.06
CA THR A 83 2.13 7.63 10.18
C THR A 83 3.65 7.52 10.19
N ILE A 84 4.14 6.29 10.28
CA ILE A 84 5.56 5.95 10.16
C ILE A 84 5.67 5.03 8.95
N THR A 85 6.28 5.55 7.89
CA THR A 85 6.49 4.82 6.64
C THR A 85 7.98 4.54 6.50
N MET A 86 8.41 3.38 7.00
CA MET A 86 9.82 2.97 6.99
C MET A 86 10.34 2.77 5.57
N SER A 87 9.48 2.32 4.66
CA SER A 87 9.83 2.10 3.25
C SER A 87 10.29 3.36 2.53
N THR A 88 9.67 4.51 2.83
CA THR A 88 10.03 5.82 2.23
C THR A 88 10.78 6.73 3.20
N LYS A 89 11.09 6.25 4.40
CA LYS A 89 11.73 7.01 5.49
C LYS A 89 10.98 8.32 5.78
N ARG A 90 9.66 8.26 5.85
CA ARG A 90 8.79 9.41 6.11
C ARG A 90 7.97 9.20 7.38
N MET A 91 7.84 10.26 8.17
CA MET A 91 6.82 10.37 9.21
C MET A 91 5.84 11.48 8.86
N LYS A 92 4.55 11.26 9.05
CA LYS A 92 3.54 12.31 8.91
C LYS A 92 2.79 12.46 10.22
N VAL A 93 2.70 13.69 10.71
CA VAL A 93 1.85 14.03 11.86
C VAL A 93 0.72 14.92 11.36
N ALA A 94 -0.51 14.58 11.72
CA ALA A 94 -1.68 15.39 11.43
C ALA A 94 -2.56 15.54 12.68
N SER A 95 -3.10 16.75 12.88
CA SER A 95 -4.14 17.00 13.88
C SER A 95 -5.50 16.95 13.19
N ILE A 96 -6.34 16.03 13.63
CA ILE A 96 -7.66 15.77 13.06
C ILE A 96 -8.72 16.28 14.01
N LYS A 97 -9.59 17.18 13.52
CA LYS A 97 -10.79 17.62 14.23
C LYS A 97 -11.98 16.80 13.80
N PHE A 98 -12.71 16.26 14.77
CA PHE A 98 -13.95 15.55 14.50
C PHE A 98 -15.11 16.54 14.50
N SER A 99 -15.52 16.94 13.30
CA SER A 99 -16.73 17.70 13.04
C SER A 99 -17.93 16.76 12.87
N PRO A 100 -19.20 17.20 13.03
CA PRO A 100 -20.36 16.38 12.71
C PRO A 100 -20.31 15.79 11.28
N GLY A 101 -19.68 16.52 10.34
CA GLY A 101 -19.36 16.08 8.98
C GLY A 101 -18.12 15.18 8.88
N ALA A 102 -17.35 15.32 7.79
CA ALA A 102 -16.08 14.61 7.62
C ALA A 102 -15.04 15.02 8.67
N PRO A 103 -14.11 14.13 9.07
CA PRO A 103 -12.97 14.51 9.88
C PRO A 103 -12.13 15.53 9.09
N ASP A 104 -11.87 16.68 9.70
CA ASP A 104 -11.11 17.75 9.08
C ASP A 104 -9.65 17.65 9.52
N ILE A 105 -8.74 17.55 8.54
CA ILE A 105 -7.31 17.72 8.80
C ILE A 105 -7.08 19.22 9.05
N ILE A 106 -6.80 19.59 10.31
CA ILE A 106 -6.53 21.00 10.66
C ILE A 106 -5.12 21.39 10.22
N ASN A 107 -4.16 20.52 10.56
CA ASN A 107 -2.75 20.72 10.30
C ASN A 107 -2.14 19.38 9.91
N LYS A 108 -1.15 19.40 9.01
CA LYS A 108 -0.34 18.25 8.67
C LYS A 108 1.09 18.66 8.41
N GLN A 109 2.04 17.82 8.82
CA GLN A 109 3.45 18.02 8.57
C GLN A 109 4.11 16.68 8.27
N VAL A 110 4.96 16.68 7.24
CA VAL A 110 5.78 15.53 6.86
C VAL A 110 7.22 15.80 7.34
N PHE A 111 7.81 14.78 7.95
CA PHE A 111 9.18 14.74 8.41
C PHE A 111 9.90 13.57 7.72
N HIS A 112 11.22 13.68 7.62
CA HIS A 112 12.07 12.62 7.09
C HIS A 112 12.79 11.92 8.24
N ILE A 113 12.78 10.60 8.20
CA ILE A 113 13.46 9.75 9.17
C ILE A 113 14.95 9.77 8.86
N HIS A 114 15.78 10.08 9.85
CA HIS A 114 17.23 10.13 9.66
C HIS A 114 17.81 8.75 9.34
N ASP A 115 18.83 8.75 8.48
CA ASP A 115 19.61 7.55 8.16
C ASP A 115 20.43 7.06 9.35
N GLY A 116 20.81 5.79 9.31
CA GLY A 116 21.71 5.21 10.32
C GLY A 116 21.04 4.84 11.65
N MET A 117 19.71 4.70 11.66
CA MET A 117 18.98 4.13 12.80
C MET A 117 19.50 2.73 13.14
N THR A 118 19.80 2.51 14.42
CA THR A 118 20.33 1.24 14.93
C THR A 118 19.39 0.55 15.93
N SER A 119 18.31 1.23 16.33
CA SER A 119 17.32 0.70 17.27
C SER A 119 15.94 1.30 17.04
N ALA A 120 14.89 0.56 17.40
CA ALA A 120 13.53 1.08 17.37
C ALA A 120 13.33 2.23 18.37
N THR A 121 14.11 2.25 19.47
CA THR A 121 14.09 3.35 20.44
C THR A 121 14.49 4.67 19.82
N GLN A 122 15.54 4.69 18.97
CA GLN A 122 15.93 5.92 18.26
C GLN A 122 14.82 6.44 17.36
N LEU A 123 14.14 5.54 16.64
CA LEU A 123 12.96 5.91 15.83
C LEU A 123 11.85 6.53 16.70
N CYS A 124 11.52 5.91 17.84
CA CYS A 124 10.50 6.41 18.75
C CYS A 124 10.87 7.77 19.37
N GLU A 125 12.15 7.97 19.72
CA GLU A 125 12.66 9.24 20.23
C GLU A 125 12.59 10.35 19.18
N GLU A 126 12.95 10.03 17.94
CA GLU A 126 12.83 10.95 16.80
C GLU A 126 11.36 11.29 16.50
N ALA A 127 10.47 10.28 16.48
CA ALA A 127 9.04 10.49 16.34
C ALA A 127 8.48 11.41 17.43
N ALA A 128 8.89 11.22 18.69
CA ALA A 128 8.50 12.10 19.79
C ALA A 128 9.00 13.54 19.57
N THR A 129 10.23 13.73 19.08
CA THR A 129 10.75 15.06 18.72
C THR A 129 9.95 15.72 17.60
N HIS A 130 9.59 14.98 16.55
CA HIS A 130 8.76 15.51 15.47
C HIS A 130 7.34 15.84 15.93
N ILE A 131 6.75 15.04 16.81
CA ILE A 131 5.46 15.35 17.45
C ILE A 131 5.56 16.63 18.28
N ALA A 132 6.65 16.80 19.06
CA ALA A 132 6.88 18.03 19.83
C ALA A 132 6.96 19.26 18.90
N GLN A 133 7.74 19.15 17.82
CA GLN A 133 7.86 20.20 16.81
C GLN A 133 6.50 20.54 16.20
N PHE A 134 5.72 19.53 15.79
CA PHE A 134 4.41 19.70 15.20
C PHE A 134 3.41 20.38 16.14
N ILE A 135 3.35 19.96 17.41
CA ILE A 135 2.45 20.52 18.41
C ILE A 135 2.77 22.00 18.66
N ASN A 136 4.06 22.32 18.78
CA ASN A 136 4.51 23.69 19.03
C ASN A 136 4.31 24.59 17.80
N SER A 137 4.50 24.09 16.59
CA SER A 137 4.38 24.91 15.36
C SER A 137 2.94 25.22 14.97
N HIS A 138 1.97 24.41 15.43
CA HIS A 138 0.57 24.54 15.05
C HIS A 138 -0.38 24.82 16.23
N ASP A 139 0.17 25.19 17.40
CA ASP A 139 -0.59 25.52 18.63
C ASP A 139 -1.68 24.49 18.98
N VAL A 140 -1.37 23.20 18.79
CA VAL A 140 -2.37 22.11 18.94
C VAL A 140 -2.83 21.96 20.40
N VAL A 141 -1.97 22.31 21.35
CA VAL A 141 -2.28 22.30 22.78
C VAL A 141 -2.75 23.69 23.18
N GLN A 142 -4.03 23.82 23.56
CA GLN A 142 -4.52 25.04 24.21
C GLN A 142 -3.96 25.14 25.63
N THR A 143 -3.20 26.19 25.90
CA THR A 143 -2.43 26.42 27.15
C THR A 143 -3.27 26.66 28.40
N ASP A 144 -4.60 26.63 28.33
CA ASP A 144 -5.49 27.22 29.35
C ASP A 144 -6.04 26.26 30.41
N SER A 145 -5.51 25.05 30.58
CA SER A 145 -5.96 24.23 31.72
C SER A 145 -4.89 23.33 32.33
N LEU A 146 -4.59 23.60 33.61
CA LEU A 146 -3.81 22.80 34.56
C LEU A 146 -4.37 21.36 34.80
N ARG A 147 -5.33 20.91 33.97
CA ARG A 147 -6.00 19.60 33.97
C ARG A 147 -6.22 19.06 32.54
N ALA A 148 -5.47 19.53 31.55
CA ALA A 148 -5.62 19.06 30.17
C ALA A 148 -5.35 17.55 30.10
N ARG A 149 -6.34 16.77 29.63
CA ARG A 149 -6.16 15.35 29.35
C ARG A 149 -5.12 15.21 28.22
N PRO A 150 -4.25 14.19 28.24
CA PRO A 150 -3.33 13.95 27.13
C PRO A 150 -4.09 13.82 25.81
N ILE A 151 -3.54 14.41 24.74
CA ILE A 151 -4.07 14.28 23.39
C ILE A 151 -3.89 12.82 22.95
N SER A 152 -4.97 12.20 22.47
CA SER A 152 -4.93 10.85 21.92
C SER A 152 -4.12 10.85 20.62
N LEU A 153 -3.16 9.93 20.53
CA LEU A 153 -2.36 9.67 19.35
C LEU A 153 -2.64 8.26 18.84
N GLY A 154 -3.08 8.18 17.59
CA GLY A 154 -3.10 6.92 16.85
C GLY A 154 -1.87 6.82 15.95
N VAL A 155 -1.23 5.66 15.97
CA VAL A 155 -0.03 5.36 15.18
C VAL A 155 -0.40 4.37 14.10
N SER A 156 -0.03 4.69 12.86
CA SER A 156 -0.11 3.81 11.70
C SER A 156 1.31 3.53 11.21
N ILE A 157 1.64 2.27 11.01
CA ILE A 157 2.98 1.86 10.57
C ILE A 157 2.89 0.86 9.42
N ASP A 158 3.82 0.98 8.47
CA ASP A 158 3.92 0.11 7.27
C ASP A 158 4.79 -1.13 7.50
N LEU A 159 4.85 -1.63 8.74
CA LEU A 159 5.58 -2.84 9.09
C LEU A 159 4.63 -4.03 9.35
N PRO A 160 5.09 -5.27 9.16
CA PRO A 160 4.34 -6.44 9.58
C PRO A 160 4.18 -6.45 11.10
N MET A 161 2.94 -6.56 11.58
CA MET A 161 2.63 -6.49 13.00
C MET A 161 1.74 -7.64 13.45
N GLU A 162 2.01 -8.11 14.66
CA GLU A 162 1.06 -8.87 15.46
C GLU A 162 0.49 -7.91 16.49
N GLU A 163 -0.75 -7.49 16.26
CA GLU A 163 -1.49 -6.71 17.23
C GLU A 163 -1.75 -7.59 18.46
N THR A 164 -1.39 -7.11 19.64
CA THR A 164 -1.59 -7.84 20.91
C THR A 164 -2.74 -7.25 21.72
N SER A 165 -3.07 -6.00 21.44
CA SER A 165 -4.17 -5.22 22.00
C SER A 165 -4.44 -4.02 21.09
N LYS A 166 -5.46 -3.22 21.40
CA LYS A 166 -5.71 -1.96 20.67
C LYS A 166 -4.49 -1.03 20.69
N SER A 167 -3.89 -0.83 21.86
CA SER A 167 -2.76 0.09 22.02
C SER A 167 -1.44 -0.53 21.59
N GLY A 168 -1.24 -1.83 21.81
CA GLY A 168 0.05 -2.49 21.63
C GLY A 168 0.08 -3.49 20.48
N GLY A 169 1.12 -3.42 19.66
CA GLY A 169 1.38 -4.37 18.60
C GLY A 169 2.89 -4.56 18.45
N ARG A 170 3.30 -5.81 18.29
CA ARG A 170 4.71 -6.18 18.17
C ARG A 170 5.05 -6.29 16.69
N VAL A 171 6.14 -5.67 16.28
CA VAL A 171 6.63 -5.86 14.91
C VAL A 171 7.10 -7.30 14.74
N VAL A 172 6.44 -8.02 13.84
CA VAL A 172 6.82 -9.38 13.44
C VAL A 172 7.80 -9.24 12.30
N CYS A 173 9.04 -8.94 12.68
CA CYS A 173 10.12 -8.95 11.72
C CYS A 173 10.50 -10.41 11.49
N ASP A 174 10.00 -11.07 10.45
CA ASP A 174 10.82 -12.15 9.87
C ASP A 174 12.07 -11.47 9.26
N SER A 175 13.23 -12.11 9.28
CA SER A 175 14.53 -11.47 9.00
C SER A 175 14.69 -10.83 7.60
N ARG A 176 13.62 -10.72 6.81
CA ARG A 176 13.61 -10.43 5.38
C ARG A 176 12.60 -9.32 5.01
N ALA A 177 11.83 -8.79 5.96
CA ALA A 177 10.80 -7.76 5.72
C ALA A 177 11.09 -6.40 6.37
N CYS A 178 11.96 -6.35 7.38
CA CYS A 178 12.34 -5.12 8.08
C CYS A 178 13.71 -5.26 8.77
N ASP A 179 14.24 -4.14 9.28
CA ASP A 179 15.46 -4.17 10.06
C ASP A 179 15.28 -4.98 11.36
N GLY A 180 16.24 -5.85 11.65
CA GLY A 180 16.16 -6.81 12.76
C GLY A 180 15.97 -6.17 14.14
N PHE A 181 16.33 -4.89 14.31
CA PHE A 181 16.16 -4.17 15.56
C PHE A 181 14.70 -3.79 15.89
N PHE A 182 13.78 -3.90 14.94
CA PHE A 182 12.34 -3.77 15.22
C PHE A 182 11.72 -5.04 15.78
N ARG A 183 12.38 -6.20 15.60
CA ARG A 183 11.83 -7.50 15.97
C ARG A 183 11.35 -7.49 17.41
N ASN A 184 10.10 -7.89 17.62
CA ASN A 184 9.46 -8.00 18.93
C ASN A 184 9.27 -6.68 19.70
N VAL A 185 9.57 -5.52 19.09
CA VAL A 185 9.35 -4.23 19.73
C VAL A 185 7.88 -3.88 19.67
N ASP A 186 7.31 -3.51 20.83
CA ASP A 186 6.01 -2.87 20.92
C ASP A 186 6.19 -1.36 20.68
N ILE A 187 5.77 -0.91 19.49
CA ILE A 187 5.93 0.48 19.05
C ILE A 187 5.19 1.46 19.96
N ALA A 188 4.05 1.07 20.51
CA ALA A 188 3.26 1.94 21.37
C ALA A 188 3.93 2.15 22.73
N GLN A 189 4.48 1.08 23.31
CA GLN A 189 5.23 1.17 24.56
C GLN A 189 6.49 2.01 24.35
N CYS A 190 7.23 1.74 23.27
CA CYS A 190 8.43 2.47 22.88
C CYS A 190 8.17 3.97 22.70
N LEU A 191 7.12 4.32 21.93
CA LEU A 191 6.78 5.72 21.68
C LEU A 191 6.20 6.41 22.92
N ASN A 192 5.36 5.75 23.72
CA ASN A 192 4.89 6.33 24.99
C ASN A 192 6.04 6.65 25.94
N ALA A 193 7.07 5.80 26.01
CA ALA A 193 8.26 6.07 26.82
C ALA A 193 9.02 7.31 26.31
N ALA A 194 9.17 7.45 24.98
CA ALA A 194 9.79 8.62 24.36
C ALA A 194 8.98 9.91 24.57
N LEU A 195 7.66 9.87 24.41
CA LEU A 195 6.76 10.99 24.67
C LEU A 195 6.83 11.44 26.13
N LEU A 196 6.85 10.49 27.07
CA LEU A 196 6.96 10.77 28.50
C LEU A 196 8.31 11.41 28.86
N LYS A 197 9.41 10.92 28.28
CA LYS A 197 10.76 11.48 28.45
C LYS A 197 10.86 12.94 28.00
N GLN A 198 10.06 13.33 27.00
CA GLN A 198 9.97 14.72 26.51
C GLN A 198 8.85 15.53 27.17
N HIS A 199 8.17 14.99 28.19
CA HIS A 199 7.04 15.63 28.89
C HIS A 199 5.90 16.10 27.96
N LEU A 200 5.67 15.39 26.85
CA LEU A 200 4.63 15.75 25.91
C LEU A 200 3.25 15.35 26.45
N PRO A 201 2.22 16.22 26.33
CA PRO A 201 0.85 15.91 26.77
C PRO A 201 0.13 15.04 25.72
N VAL A 202 0.76 13.95 25.29
CA VAL A 202 0.30 13.05 24.23
C VAL A 202 0.38 11.61 24.72
N LYS A 203 -0.60 10.79 24.36
CA LYS A 203 -0.61 9.36 24.70
C LYS A 203 -0.95 8.53 23.47
N VAL A 204 -0.14 7.52 23.17
CA VAL A 204 -0.47 6.52 22.16
C VAL A 204 -1.62 5.66 22.68
N THR A 205 -2.76 5.70 22.00
CA THR A 205 -3.97 4.94 22.36
C THR A 205 -4.33 3.86 21.34
N SER A 206 -3.73 3.88 20.16
CA SER A 206 -3.83 2.81 19.16
C SER A 206 -2.57 2.71 18.31
N THR A 207 -2.19 1.49 17.94
CA THR A 207 -1.18 1.24 16.90
C THR A 207 -1.72 0.22 15.92
N THR A 208 -1.77 0.54 14.64
CA THR A 208 -2.33 -0.34 13.60
C THR A 208 -1.44 -0.36 12.36
N ASN A 209 -1.58 -1.42 11.55
CA ASN A 209 -1.02 -1.41 10.21
C ASN A 209 -1.75 -0.38 9.33
N CYS A 210 -1.05 0.20 8.36
CA CYS A 210 -1.60 1.21 7.44
C CYS A 210 -2.89 0.75 6.72
N VAL A 211 -3.00 -0.52 6.35
CA VAL A 211 -4.19 -1.05 5.67
C VAL A 211 -5.43 -1.07 6.58
N ILE A 212 -5.23 -1.37 7.86
CA ILE A 212 -6.28 -1.34 8.90
C ILE A 212 -6.68 0.10 9.19
N SER A 213 -5.71 1.01 9.29
CA SER A 213 -5.99 2.44 9.39
C SER A 213 -6.83 2.95 8.21
N THR A 214 -6.50 2.59 6.97
CA THR A 214 -7.32 2.93 5.80
C THR A 214 -8.75 2.39 5.91
N MET A 215 -8.91 1.15 6.40
CA MET A 215 -10.25 0.57 6.64
C MET A 215 -11.04 1.37 7.68
N VAL A 216 -10.40 1.81 8.77
CA VAL A 216 -11.03 2.65 9.80
C VAL A 216 -11.43 4.02 9.23
N ALA A 217 -10.58 4.64 8.41
CA ALA A 217 -10.90 5.89 7.74
C ALA A 217 -12.11 5.77 6.82
N ALA A 218 -12.21 4.65 6.10
CA ALA A 218 -13.33 4.37 5.20
C ALA A 218 -14.68 4.25 5.93
N GLN A 219 -14.69 3.65 7.11
CA GLN A 219 -15.91 3.46 7.91
C GLN A 219 -16.60 4.77 8.31
N HIS A 220 -15.87 5.88 8.26
CA HIS A 220 -16.45 7.20 8.42
C HIS A 220 -17.49 7.52 7.32
N HIS A 221 -17.22 7.13 6.07
CA HIS A 221 -18.07 7.41 4.91
C HIS A 221 -18.98 6.24 4.55
N PHE A 222 -18.51 5.01 4.80
CA PHE A 222 -19.19 3.79 4.41
C PHE A 222 -19.29 2.86 5.63
N GLN A 223 -20.48 2.82 6.26
CA GLN A 223 -20.69 1.96 7.43
C GLN A 223 -20.50 0.45 7.12
N ALA A 224 -20.62 0.08 5.85
CA ALA A 224 -20.45 -1.27 5.31
C ALA A 224 -19.12 -1.47 4.56
N THR A 225 -18.03 -0.75 4.90
CA THR A 225 -16.71 -1.07 4.31
C THR A 225 -16.28 -2.48 4.67
N CYS A 226 -16.10 -3.31 3.64
CA CYS A 226 -15.67 -4.70 3.78
C CYS A 226 -14.20 -4.90 3.47
N THR A 227 -13.57 -4.02 2.69
CA THR A 227 -12.20 -4.19 2.22
C THR A 227 -11.45 -2.86 2.10
N SER A 228 -10.15 -2.86 2.38
CA SER A 228 -9.24 -1.77 2.03
C SER A 228 -8.04 -2.25 1.24
N LEU A 229 -7.45 -1.35 0.47
CA LEU A 229 -6.29 -1.58 -0.38
C LEU A 229 -5.28 -0.43 -0.20
N ILE A 230 -4.02 -0.78 0.01
CA ILE A 230 -2.90 0.15 0.02
C ILE A 230 -2.13 0.00 -1.29
N LEU A 231 -2.02 1.09 -2.06
CA LEU A 231 -1.20 1.22 -3.25
C LEU A 231 -0.10 2.27 -3.00
N ASN A 232 1.06 1.81 -2.55
CA ASN A 232 2.19 2.63 -2.12
C ASN A 232 3.50 2.01 -2.64
N HIS A 233 4.63 2.41 -2.04
CA HIS A 233 5.90 1.68 -2.13
C HIS A 233 5.74 0.16 -1.97
N GLY A 234 4.80 -0.28 -1.13
CA GLY A 234 4.33 -1.67 -1.06
C GLY A 234 2.85 -1.81 -1.39
N ILE A 235 2.34 -3.04 -1.35
CA ILE A 235 0.91 -3.35 -1.53
C ILE A 235 0.39 -4.16 -0.36
N ASN A 236 -0.82 -3.84 0.10
CA ASN A 236 -1.49 -4.68 1.08
C ASN A 236 -3.01 -4.55 0.98
N ALA A 237 -3.74 -5.54 1.46
CA ALA A 237 -5.18 -5.50 1.57
C ALA A 237 -5.64 -5.89 2.97
N SER A 238 -6.86 -5.47 3.33
CA SER A 238 -7.53 -6.00 4.51
C SER A 238 -8.99 -6.18 4.27
N TYR A 239 -9.62 -7.06 5.03
CA TYR A 239 -11.06 -7.25 5.01
C TYR A 239 -11.62 -7.55 6.41
N TYR A 240 -12.94 -7.49 6.60
CA TYR A 240 -13.56 -7.91 7.86
C TYR A 240 -13.91 -9.40 7.84
N GLU A 241 -13.59 -10.10 8.93
CA GLU A 241 -13.95 -11.49 9.17
C GLU A 241 -14.74 -11.64 10.46
N LEU A 242 -15.69 -12.59 10.50
CA LEU A 242 -16.38 -12.92 11.75
C LEU A 242 -15.42 -13.69 12.66
N ALA A 243 -15.20 -13.22 13.88
CA ALA A 243 -14.19 -13.80 14.77
C ALA A 243 -14.39 -15.31 15.00
N ARG A 244 -15.65 -15.76 15.11
CA ARG A 244 -16.02 -17.18 15.22
C ARG A 244 -15.75 -18.04 13.98
N LYS A 245 -15.54 -17.43 12.81
CA LYS A 245 -15.17 -18.10 11.56
C LYS A 245 -13.65 -18.20 11.39
N ILE A 246 -12.85 -17.84 12.40
CA ILE A 246 -11.37 -17.86 12.34
C ILE A 246 -10.84 -19.01 13.20
N PRO A 247 -10.45 -20.16 12.60
CA PRO A 247 -10.01 -21.33 13.35
C PRO A 247 -8.79 -21.06 14.25
N LYS A 248 -7.80 -20.29 13.78
CA LYS A 248 -6.55 -20.05 14.53
C LYS A 248 -6.70 -19.26 15.83
N ILE A 249 -7.85 -18.61 16.05
CA ILE A 249 -8.16 -17.90 17.31
C ILE A 249 -9.36 -18.49 18.06
N SER A 250 -9.91 -19.62 17.62
CA SER A 250 -11.14 -20.23 18.17
C SER A 250 -11.07 -20.50 19.70
N GLY A 251 -9.87 -20.72 20.24
CA GLY A 251 -9.64 -20.89 21.68
C GLY A 251 -9.60 -19.60 22.51
N SER A 252 -9.70 -18.42 21.89
CA SER A 252 -9.62 -17.12 22.57
C SER A 252 -11.00 -16.54 22.90
N GLU A 253 -11.09 -15.57 23.81
CA GLU A 253 -12.32 -14.82 24.06
C GLU A 253 -12.85 -14.14 22.80
N LEU A 254 -11.94 -13.61 21.97
CA LEU A 254 -12.28 -12.97 20.70
C LEU A 254 -12.90 -13.97 19.71
N GLY A 255 -12.29 -15.16 19.57
CA GLY A 255 -12.79 -16.22 18.69
C GLY A 255 -14.17 -16.75 19.06
N ASN A 256 -14.56 -16.64 20.33
CA ASN A 256 -15.91 -17.02 20.79
C ASN A 256 -16.93 -15.88 20.69
N SER A 257 -16.54 -14.70 20.21
CA SER A 257 -17.41 -13.53 20.10
C SER A 257 -18.15 -13.46 18.76
N MET A 258 -19.21 -12.64 18.71
CA MET A 258 -19.92 -12.29 17.47
C MET A 258 -19.31 -11.07 16.76
N ALA A 259 -18.12 -10.62 17.17
CA ALA A 259 -17.49 -9.44 16.60
C ALA A 259 -17.01 -9.69 15.15
N ARG A 260 -17.02 -8.64 14.33
CA ARG A 260 -16.21 -8.62 13.11
C ARG A 260 -14.86 -8.01 13.45
N VAL A 261 -13.80 -8.66 13.00
CA VAL A 261 -12.41 -8.26 13.23
C VAL A 261 -11.78 -7.95 11.89
N ALA A 262 -10.96 -6.91 11.83
CA ALA A 262 -10.24 -6.60 10.61
C ALA A 262 -9.07 -7.60 10.45
N ILE A 263 -8.88 -8.10 9.23
CA ILE A 263 -7.82 -9.03 8.86
C ILE A 263 -6.84 -8.29 7.95
N ASN A 264 -5.63 -8.05 8.43
CA ASN A 264 -4.52 -7.63 7.58
C ASN A 264 -4.03 -8.86 6.81
N THR A 265 -4.22 -8.89 5.50
CA THR A 265 -3.96 -10.10 4.70
C THR A 265 -2.47 -10.30 4.42
N GLU A 266 -1.63 -9.27 4.51
CA GLU A 266 -0.25 -9.29 4.01
C GLU A 266 -0.19 -9.71 2.53
N LEU A 267 -1.10 -9.16 1.70
CA LEU A 267 -1.31 -9.52 0.28
C LEU A 267 -0.02 -9.45 -0.55
N ALA A 268 0.95 -8.62 -0.17
CA ALA A 268 2.29 -8.55 -0.74
C ALA A 268 2.94 -9.93 -0.95
N ARG A 269 2.66 -10.89 -0.06
CA ARG A 269 3.24 -12.25 -0.04
C ARG A 269 2.55 -13.23 -0.98
N PHE A 270 1.44 -12.83 -1.61
CA PHE A 270 0.77 -13.68 -2.58
C PHE A 270 1.75 -14.10 -3.70
N GLY A 271 1.60 -15.32 -4.21
CA GLY A 271 2.54 -15.88 -5.18
C GLY A 271 3.78 -16.54 -4.58
N GLU A 272 4.07 -16.38 -3.27
CA GLU A 272 5.06 -17.21 -2.59
C GLU A 272 4.64 -18.68 -2.72
N ASN A 273 5.45 -19.49 -3.42
CA ASN A 273 5.20 -20.90 -3.74
C ASN A 273 4.01 -21.18 -4.70
N SER A 274 3.48 -20.17 -5.40
CA SER A 274 2.48 -20.39 -6.47
C SER A 274 3.05 -20.12 -7.86
N GLN A 275 2.63 -20.94 -8.83
CA GLN A 275 2.92 -20.71 -10.24
C GLN A 275 1.89 -19.79 -10.91
N ILE A 276 0.80 -19.42 -10.21
CA ILE A 276 -0.30 -18.68 -10.83
C ILE A 276 0.10 -17.28 -11.26
N ILE A 277 1.05 -16.64 -10.57
CA ILE A 277 1.46 -15.27 -10.87
C ILE A 277 2.25 -15.15 -12.19
N GLN A 278 2.84 -16.26 -12.65
CA GLN A 278 3.67 -16.33 -13.86
C GLN A 278 4.68 -15.16 -14.00
N PRO A 279 5.61 -14.97 -13.06
CA PRO A 279 6.61 -13.89 -13.14
C PRO A 279 7.43 -13.98 -14.44
N THR A 280 7.75 -12.84 -15.02
CA THR A 280 8.64 -12.76 -16.18
C THR A 280 10.11 -12.83 -15.76
N MET A 281 11.01 -12.95 -16.73
CA MET A 281 12.45 -12.88 -16.48
C MET A 281 12.90 -11.56 -15.83
N TRP A 282 12.21 -10.45 -16.11
CA TRP A 282 12.49 -9.16 -15.47
C TRP A 282 12.04 -9.14 -14.01
N ASP A 283 10.89 -9.74 -13.70
CA ASP A 283 10.43 -9.87 -12.31
C ASP A 283 11.37 -10.78 -11.50
N HIS A 284 11.89 -11.87 -12.11
CA HIS A 284 12.91 -12.70 -11.48
C HIS A 284 14.23 -11.98 -11.25
N ARG A 285 14.59 -11.03 -12.13
CA ARG A 285 15.76 -10.16 -11.92
C ARG A 285 15.56 -9.27 -10.70
N ILE A 286 14.41 -8.59 -10.59
CA ILE A 286 14.02 -7.80 -9.42
C ILE A 286 14.10 -8.65 -8.14
N ASP A 287 13.51 -9.84 -8.16
CA ASP A 287 13.49 -10.71 -6.99
C ASP A 287 14.90 -11.13 -6.53
N ARG A 288 15.75 -11.55 -7.48
CA ARG A 288 17.13 -11.96 -7.21
C ARG A 288 18.00 -10.82 -6.65
N GLU A 289 17.78 -9.60 -7.11
CA GLU A 289 18.56 -8.41 -6.72
C GLU A 289 17.99 -7.71 -5.48
N SER A 290 16.79 -8.09 -5.05
CA SER A 290 16.17 -7.58 -3.83
C SER A 290 16.80 -8.13 -2.55
N GLY A 291 16.70 -7.38 -1.45
CA GLY A 291 17.11 -7.84 -0.12
C GLY A 291 16.23 -8.95 0.48
N ASN A 292 15.18 -9.37 -0.23
CA ASN A 292 14.17 -10.32 0.24
C ASN A 292 13.79 -11.33 -0.86
N THR A 293 14.79 -11.89 -1.54
CA THR A 293 14.63 -12.88 -2.62
C THR A 293 13.70 -14.03 -2.23
N GLY A 294 12.73 -14.35 -3.10
CA GLY A 294 11.72 -15.39 -2.87
C GLY A 294 10.52 -14.94 -2.01
N TYR A 295 10.52 -13.70 -1.51
CA TYR A 295 9.46 -13.15 -0.65
C TYR A 295 8.81 -11.91 -1.27
N HIS A 296 7.59 -11.60 -0.83
CA HIS A 296 6.80 -10.46 -1.31
C HIS A 296 6.68 -10.44 -2.85
N ILE A 297 6.45 -11.63 -3.42
CA ILE A 297 6.47 -11.84 -4.87
C ILE A 297 5.43 -10.94 -5.53
N PHE A 298 4.19 -10.93 -5.03
CA PHE A 298 3.15 -10.07 -5.61
C PHE A 298 3.51 -8.59 -5.54
N GLU A 299 4.07 -8.13 -4.40
CA GLU A 299 4.52 -6.73 -4.26
C GLU A 299 5.53 -6.34 -5.34
N LYS A 300 6.51 -7.21 -5.62
CA LYS A 300 7.55 -6.97 -6.63
C LYS A 300 7.01 -6.78 -8.04
N LEU A 301 5.85 -7.36 -8.33
CA LEU A 301 5.23 -7.24 -9.65
C LEU A 301 4.42 -5.96 -9.84
N VAL A 302 3.93 -5.36 -8.74
CA VAL A 302 2.83 -4.40 -8.80
C VAL A 302 3.03 -3.10 -8.02
N ALA A 303 3.91 -3.07 -7.02
CA ALA A 303 4.04 -1.93 -6.12
C ALA A 303 4.95 -0.83 -6.67
N ASP A 304 4.74 0.40 -6.21
CA ASP A 304 5.41 1.62 -6.67
C ASP A 304 6.93 1.49 -6.67
N LYS A 305 7.51 0.80 -5.68
CA LYS A 305 8.96 0.61 -5.59
C LYS A 305 9.56 -0.05 -6.83
N TYR A 306 8.83 -0.96 -7.48
CA TYR A 306 9.40 -1.88 -8.48
C TYR A 306 9.00 -1.57 -9.91
N LEU A 307 7.88 -0.87 -10.15
CA LEU A 307 7.36 -0.63 -11.51
C LEU A 307 8.36 0.10 -12.39
N GLY A 308 8.92 1.21 -11.90
CA GLY A 308 9.93 1.98 -12.63
C GLY A 308 11.20 1.17 -12.92
N GLU A 309 11.63 0.32 -11.98
CA GLU A 309 12.81 -0.54 -12.16
C GLU A 309 12.59 -1.65 -13.19
N ILE A 310 11.36 -2.17 -13.29
CA ILE A 310 10.99 -3.08 -14.38
C ILE A 310 11.12 -2.37 -15.72
N VAL A 311 10.62 -1.13 -15.84
CA VAL A 311 10.78 -0.32 -17.06
C VAL A 311 12.25 -0.04 -17.37
N ARG A 312 13.07 0.32 -16.37
CA ARG A 312 14.52 0.54 -16.54
C ARG A 312 15.21 -0.70 -17.12
N ASN A 313 14.88 -1.88 -16.58
CA ASN A 313 15.43 -3.15 -17.06
C ASN A 313 15.01 -3.42 -18.52
N LEU A 314 13.75 -3.16 -18.88
CA LEU A 314 13.29 -3.28 -20.26
C LEU A 314 14.04 -2.32 -21.19
N ILE A 315 14.22 -1.05 -20.81
CA ILE A 315 15.00 -0.08 -21.60
C ILE A 315 16.45 -0.55 -21.78
N THR A 316 17.04 -1.13 -20.74
CA THR A 316 18.42 -1.66 -20.79
C THR A 316 18.54 -2.78 -21.82
N ASP A 317 17.56 -3.68 -21.94
CA ASP A 317 17.59 -4.73 -22.96
C ASP A 317 17.58 -4.14 -24.39
N PHE A 318 16.80 -3.08 -24.63
CA PHE A 318 16.86 -2.37 -25.92
C PHE A 318 18.24 -1.72 -26.14
N MET A 319 18.89 -1.21 -25.11
CA MET A 319 20.22 -0.60 -25.21
C MET A 319 21.29 -1.66 -25.53
N ASP A 320 21.25 -2.80 -24.86
CA ASP A 320 22.17 -3.92 -25.06
C ASP A 320 22.10 -4.45 -26.51
N ASP A 321 20.88 -4.52 -27.06
CA ASP A 321 20.64 -4.89 -28.46
C ASP A 321 20.86 -3.74 -29.46
N ARG A 322 21.23 -2.54 -28.98
CA ARG A 322 21.41 -1.30 -29.77
C ARG A 322 20.16 -0.91 -30.58
N LEU A 323 19.00 -1.13 -29.99
CA LEU A 323 17.67 -0.87 -30.56
C LEU A 323 17.03 0.42 -30.05
N ILE A 324 17.66 1.13 -29.12
CA ILE A 324 17.17 2.42 -28.61
C ILE A 324 18.33 3.37 -28.34
N PHE A 325 18.04 4.67 -28.49
CA PHE A 325 18.95 5.79 -28.25
C PHE A 325 20.17 5.88 -29.19
N PRO A 326 20.72 7.09 -29.39
CA PRO A 326 21.95 7.27 -30.18
C PRO A 326 23.16 6.57 -29.55
N LYS A 327 24.05 6.01 -30.37
CA LYS A 327 25.29 5.31 -29.91
C LYS A 327 26.23 6.18 -29.06
N ASN A 328 26.15 7.49 -29.20
CA ASN A 328 26.97 8.48 -28.49
C ASN A 328 26.22 9.13 -27.32
N ALA A 329 24.99 8.71 -27.02
CA ALA A 329 24.26 9.18 -25.85
C ALA A 329 24.95 8.66 -24.57
N ASP A 330 25.04 9.52 -23.56
CA ASP A 330 25.45 9.11 -22.22
C ASP A 330 24.26 8.43 -21.54
N VAL A 331 24.34 7.10 -21.45
CA VAL A 331 23.30 6.24 -20.88
C VAL A 331 23.71 5.69 -19.52
N SER A 332 24.76 6.24 -18.90
CA SER A 332 25.30 5.77 -17.62
C SER A 332 24.26 5.75 -16.51
N THR A 333 23.33 6.71 -16.48
CA THR A 333 22.20 6.76 -15.53
C THR A 333 21.34 5.49 -15.55
N PHE A 334 21.16 4.84 -16.71
CA PHE A 334 20.40 3.59 -16.80
C PHE A 334 21.14 2.40 -16.20
N SER A 335 22.43 2.51 -15.89
CA SER A 335 23.19 1.46 -15.19
C SER A 335 22.92 1.45 -13.68
N GLU A 336 22.43 2.56 -13.12
CA GLU A 336 22.09 2.68 -11.71
C GLU A 336 20.73 2.01 -11.42
N PRO A 337 20.65 1.02 -10.51
CA PRO A 337 19.39 0.44 -10.10
C PRO A 337 18.43 1.49 -9.54
N TYR A 338 17.14 1.35 -9.86
CA TYR A 338 16.05 2.23 -9.46
C TYR A 338 16.18 3.69 -9.96
N SER A 339 16.97 3.95 -11.01
CA SER A 339 17.11 5.29 -11.58
C SER A 339 15.91 5.76 -12.41
N PHE A 340 15.03 4.85 -12.83
CA PHE A 340 13.77 5.19 -13.49
C PHE A 340 12.64 5.12 -12.46
N PHE A 341 12.16 6.27 -12.00
CA PHE A 341 11.12 6.32 -10.97
C PHE A 341 9.73 6.02 -11.55
N THR A 342 8.87 5.41 -10.75
CA THR A 342 7.48 5.11 -11.13
C THR A 342 6.68 6.38 -11.44
N SER A 343 7.01 7.51 -10.82
CA SER A 343 6.42 8.82 -11.16
C SER A 343 6.69 9.25 -12.60
N TYR A 344 7.73 8.72 -13.25
CA TYR A 344 8.01 8.98 -14.66
C TYR A 344 7.11 8.19 -15.62
N MET A 345 6.44 7.15 -15.13
CA MET A 345 5.65 6.27 -15.99
C MET A 345 4.34 6.91 -16.49
N THR A 346 3.94 8.04 -15.90
CA THR A 346 2.76 8.83 -16.33
C THR A 346 2.86 9.33 -17.77
N ILE A 347 4.08 9.45 -18.32
CA ILE A 347 4.33 9.77 -19.73
C ILE A 347 3.63 8.81 -20.71
N MET A 348 3.15 7.65 -20.25
CA MET A 348 2.30 6.77 -21.05
C MET A 348 1.00 7.45 -21.54
N GLU A 349 0.54 8.48 -20.82
CA GLU A 349 -0.63 9.31 -21.15
C GLU A 349 -0.33 10.40 -22.18
N ASP A 350 0.94 10.61 -22.54
CA ASP A 350 1.31 11.60 -23.55
C ASP A 350 0.67 11.25 -24.89
N THR A 351 -0.22 12.13 -25.33
CA THR A 351 -0.97 12.04 -26.59
C THR A 351 -0.54 13.09 -27.60
N SER A 352 0.50 13.87 -27.30
CA SER A 352 1.03 14.86 -28.24
C SER A 352 1.64 14.18 -29.47
N ASP A 353 1.53 14.83 -30.63
CA ASP A 353 1.98 14.27 -31.90
C ASP A 353 3.46 13.87 -31.90
N ASP A 354 4.30 14.56 -31.11
CA ASP A 354 5.74 14.29 -31.00
C ASP A 354 6.15 13.62 -29.68
N LEU A 355 5.19 13.26 -28.81
CA LEU A 355 5.47 12.73 -27.47
C LEU A 355 6.43 13.64 -26.67
N THR A 356 6.06 14.92 -26.57
CA THR A 356 6.87 15.98 -25.97
C THR A 356 7.20 15.70 -24.51
N GLU A 357 6.27 15.19 -23.70
CA GLU A 357 6.52 14.90 -22.28
C GLU A 357 7.51 13.76 -22.12
N VAL A 358 7.42 12.73 -22.99
CA VAL A 358 8.42 11.65 -23.04
C VAL A 358 9.80 12.21 -23.41
N GLY A 359 9.86 13.10 -24.40
CA GLY A 359 11.08 13.76 -24.84
C GLY A 359 11.71 14.62 -23.74
N ASP A 360 10.91 15.45 -23.08
CA ASP A 360 11.34 16.33 -21.99
C ASP A 360 11.86 15.53 -20.80
N LEU A 361 11.18 14.44 -20.43
CA LEU A 361 11.67 13.53 -19.39
C LEU A 361 13.02 12.93 -19.78
N LEU A 362 13.15 12.36 -20.98
CA LEU A 362 14.39 11.73 -21.42
C LEU A 362 15.54 12.75 -21.50
N LYS A 363 15.24 13.98 -21.90
CA LYS A 363 16.23 15.06 -21.97
C LYS A 363 16.64 15.58 -20.60
N ALA A 364 15.67 15.92 -19.74
CA ALA A 364 15.93 16.54 -18.44
C ALA A 364 16.39 15.52 -17.38
N GLY A 365 15.77 14.33 -17.37
CA GLY A 365 16.05 13.29 -16.37
C GLY A 365 17.25 12.41 -16.74
N PHE A 366 17.50 12.19 -18.04
CA PHE A 366 18.51 11.23 -18.50
C PHE A 366 19.53 11.82 -19.48
N ASN A 367 19.43 13.10 -19.84
CA ASN A 367 20.31 13.76 -20.82
C ASN A 367 20.31 13.07 -22.21
N ILE A 368 19.17 12.54 -22.63
CA ILE A 368 19.01 11.86 -23.91
C ILE A 368 18.15 12.69 -24.87
N ASP A 369 18.74 13.03 -26.03
CA ASP A 369 17.99 13.54 -27.17
C ASP A 369 17.38 12.37 -27.97
N ALA A 370 16.17 11.96 -27.56
CA ALA A 370 15.51 10.77 -28.10
C ALA A 370 14.82 11.03 -29.46
N SER A 371 14.92 10.07 -30.37
CA SER A 371 14.12 10.09 -31.60
C SER A 371 12.62 9.91 -31.28
N HIS A 372 11.75 10.22 -32.25
CA HIS A 372 10.32 9.98 -32.08
C HIS A 372 10.01 8.49 -31.84
N VAL A 373 10.72 7.60 -32.53
CA VAL A 373 10.59 6.13 -32.36
C VAL A 373 11.03 5.70 -30.96
N ASP A 374 12.15 6.22 -30.45
CA ASP A 374 12.61 5.91 -29.08
C ASP A 374 11.56 6.35 -28.04
N ARG A 375 10.97 7.54 -28.22
CA ARG A 375 9.89 8.04 -27.36
C ARG A 375 8.68 7.11 -27.39
N GLN A 376 8.27 6.66 -28.57
CA GLN A 376 7.18 5.69 -28.71
C GLN A 376 7.48 4.36 -28.00
N ILE A 377 8.72 3.87 -28.07
CA ILE A 377 9.17 2.67 -27.37
C ILE A 377 9.06 2.87 -25.86
N VAL A 378 9.69 3.91 -25.31
CA VAL A 378 9.67 4.19 -23.85
C VAL A 378 8.23 4.31 -23.34
N ARG A 379 7.40 5.08 -24.05
CA ARG A 379 5.97 5.23 -23.74
C ARG A 379 5.25 3.88 -23.71
N SER A 380 5.50 3.01 -24.69
CA SER A 380 4.89 1.68 -24.78
C SER A 380 5.31 0.77 -23.62
N LEU A 381 6.59 0.82 -23.21
CA LEU A 381 7.09 0.04 -22.07
C LEU A 381 6.42 0.48 -20.75
N CYS A 382 6.30 1.79 -20.51
CA CYS A 382 5.57 2.32 -19.36
C CYS A 382 4.11 1.83 -19.33
N HIS A 383 3.44 1.85 -20.49
CA HIS A 383 2.07 1.38 -20.62
C HIS A 383 1.94 -0.13 -20.35
N ILE A 384 2.81 -0.96 -20.93
CA ILE A 384 2.80 -2.43 -20.76
C ILE A 384 2.94 -2.80 -19.28
N VAL A 385 3.93 -2.21 -18.60
CA VAL A 385 4.22 -2.52 -17.19
C VAL A 385 3.08 -2.06 -16.28
N THR A 386 2.60 -0.82 -16.47
CA THR A 386 1.47 -0.27 -15.69
C THR A 386 0.23 -1.14 -15.85
N MET A 387 -0.17 -1.44 -17.09
CA MET A 387 -1.40 -2.17 -17.36
C MET A 387 -1.35 -3.61 -16.85
N ARG A 388 -0.20 -4.29 -16.94
CA ARG A 388 -0.01 -5.60 -16.32
C ARG A 388 -0.23 -5.51 -14.81
N ALA A 389 0.49 -4.61 -14.15
CA ALA A 389 0.45 -4.48 -12.70
C ALA A 389 -0.96 -4.14 -12.19
N ALA A 390 -1.61 -3.15 -12.80
CA ALA A 390 -2.96 -2.73 -12.43
C ALA A 390 -3.99 -3.86 -12.57
N LYS A 391 -3.90 -4.65 -13.65
CA LYS A 391 -4.76 -5.83 -13.87
C LYS A 391 -4.55 -6.91 -12.83
N LEU A 392 -3.29 -7.25 -12.53
CA LEU A 392 -2.95 -8.24 -11.50
C LEU A 392 -3.52 -7.83 -10.13
N VAL A 393 -3.40 -6.55 -9.76
CA VAL A 393 -4.02 -6.01 -8.54
C VAL A 393 -5.55 -6.12 -8.61
N GLY A 394 -6.17 -5.77 -9.73
CA GLY A 394 -7.62 -5.90 -9.90
C GLY A 394 -8.13 -7.32 -9.70
N GLY A 395 -7.45 -8.32 -10.29
CA GLY A 395 -7.75 -9.74 -10.08
C GLY A 395 -7.58 -10.17 -8.62
N ALA A 396 -6.47 -9.79 -7.98
CA ALA A 396 -6.23 -10.11 -6.58
C ALA A 396 -7.27 -9.49 -5.64
N VAL A 397 -7.63 -8.23 -5.85
CA VAL A 397 -8.66 -7.52 -5.09
C VAL A 397 -10.04 -8.18 -5.26
N ALA A 398 -10.37 -8.69 -6.45
CA ALA A 398 -11.60 -9.47 -6.64
C ALA A 398 -11.63 -10.74 -5.77
N GLY A 399 -10.49 -11.40 -5.59
CA GLY A 399 -10.34 -12.53 -4.65
C GLY A 399 -10.53 -12.13 -3.18
N VAL A 400 -10.01 -10.96 -2.79
CA VAL A 400 -10.25 -10.39 -1.44
C VAL A 400 -11.73 -10.04 -1.24
N ILE A 401 -12.38 -9.42 -2.23
CA ILE A 401 -13.80 -9.10 -2.20
C ILE A 401 -14.62 -10.38 -2.03
N LYS A 402 -14.34 -11.43 -2.82
CA LYS A 402 -14.99 -12.74 -2.69
C LYS A 402 -14.92 -13.24 -1.25
N LYS A 403 -13.72 -13.24 -0.67
CA LYS A 403 -13.50 -13.69 0.71
C LYS A 403 -14.29 -12.83 1.71
N ALA A 404 -14.27 -11.51 1.54
CA ALA A 404 -14.98 -10.57 2.40
C ALA A 404 -16.51 -10.76 2.33
N THR A 405 -17.05 -11.08 1.16
CA THR A 405 -18.48 -11.38 0.99
C THR A 405 -18.89 -12.65 1.73
N GLU A 406 -18.10 -13.72 1.64
CA GLU A 406 -18.37 -15.00 2.31
C GLU A 406 -18.13 -14.97 3.83
N ALA A 407 -17.30 -14.01 4.28
CA ALA A 407 -16.99 -13.79 5.68
C ALA A 407 -18.23 -13.38 6.50
N MET A 408 -19.18 -12.66 5.91
CA MET A 408 -20.41 -12.23 6.58
C MET A 408 -21.51 -13.31 6.52
N ASP A 409 -22.48 -13.29 7.44
CA ASP A 409 -23.65 -14.19 7.38
C ASP A 409 -24.72 -13.67 6.41
N GLU A 410 -24.83 -12.34 6.33
CA GLU A 410 -25.74 -11.65 5.43
C GLU A 410 -24.94 -10.93 4.34
N PRO A 411 -25.40 -10.94 3.08
CA PRO A 411 -24.73 -10.23 2.00
C PRO A 411 -24.75 -8.71 2.24
N GLU A 412 -23.58 -8.09 2.28
CA GLU A 412 -23.41 -6.64 2.34
C GLU A 412 -22.83 -6.11 1.02
N PRO A 413 -23.14 -4.85 0.62
CA PRO A 413 -22.49 -4.22 -0.52
C PRO A 413 -20.97 -4.24 -0.34
N ALA A 414 -20.25 -4.77 -1.33
CA ALA A 414 -18.80 -4.74 -1.31
C ALA A 414 -18.31 -3.31 -1.51
N VAL A 415 -17.72 -2.71 -0.48
CA VAL A 415 -17.04 -1.40 -0.58
C VAL A 415 -15.54 -1.62 -0.38
N VAL A 416 -14.75 -1.11 -1.33
CA VAL A 416 -13.29 -1.16 -1.33
C VAL A 416 -12.72 0.25 -1.26
N SER A 417 -11.98 0.52 -0.19
CA SER A 417 -11.32 1.81 0.00
C SER A 417 -9.84 1.74 -0.33
N ILE A 418 -9.39 2.61 -1.24
CA ILE A 418 -8.02 2.65 -1.72
C ILE A 418 -7.28 3.84 -1.11
N SER A 419 -6.08 3.63 -0.59
CA SER A 419 -5.17 4.68 -0.14
C SER A 419 -3.75 4.46 -0.64
N GLY A 420 -2.92 5.49 -0.55
CA GLY A 420 -1.50 5.44 -0.86
C GLY A 420 -1.13 6.34 -2.03
N GLN A 421 0.16 6.63 -2.15
CA GLN A 421 0.74 7.63 -3.03
C GLN A 421 0.49 7.32 -4.52
N LEU A 422 0.38 6.04 -4.92
CA LEU A 422 0.01 5.71 -6.30
C LEU A 422 -1.36 6.25 -6.69
N THR A 423 -2.26 6.47 -5.70
CA THR A 423 -3.57 7.07 -5.98
C THR A 423 -3.51 8.52 -6.41
N GLU A 424 -2.40 9.20 -6.16
CA GLU A 424 -2.16 10.59 -6.56
C GLU A 424 -1.16 10.68 -7.72
N MET A 425 -0.27 9.68 -7.88
CA MET A 425 0.80 9.71 -8.88
C MET A 425 0.46 9.03 -10.21
N ASN A 426 -0.44 8.03 -10.22
CA ASN A 426 -0.69 7.23 -11.42
C ASN A 426 -2.17 6.86 -11.53
N GLN A 427 -2.97 7.80 -12.04
CA GLN A 427 -4.41 7.62 -12.20
C GLN A 427 -4.77 6.45 -13.14
N PRO A 428 -4.11 6.23 -14.29
CA PRO A 428 -4.41 5.08 -15.15
C PRO A 428 -4.20 3.73 -14.47
N TYR A 429 -3.20 3.61 -13.59
CA TYR A 429 -3.01 2.42 -12.79
C TYR A 429 -4.24 2.15 -11.91
N VAL A 430 -4.71 3.16 -11.18
CA VAL A 430 -5.85 3.03 -10.26
C VAL A 430 -7.15 2.73 -11.00
N GLU A 431 -7.42 3.45 -12.10
CA GLU A 431 -8.60 3.23 -12.92
C GLU A 431 -8.61 1.81 -13.49
N CYS A 432 -7.50 1.35 -14.06
CA CYS A 432 -7.38 0.00 -14.57
C CYS A 432 -7.54 -1.06 -13.47
N THR A 433 -7.02 -0.83 -12.26
CA THR A 433 -7.24 -1.72 -11.11
C THR A 433 -8.72 -1.81 -10.74
N ILE A 434 -9.42 -0.67 -10.66
CA ILE A 434 -10.86 -0.63 -10.33
C ILE A 434 -11.69 -1.34 -11.41
N ASP A 435 -11.48 -0.99 -12.68
CA ASP A 435 -12.22 -1.57 -13.79
C ASP A 435 -12.00 -3.08 -13.89
N THR A 436 -10.76 -3.52 -13.72
CA THR A 436 -10.42 -4.94 -13.70
C THR A 436 -11.08 -5.64 -12.52
N ALA A 437 -11.00 -5.09 -11.31
CA ALA A 437 -11.62 -5.70 -10.14
C ALA A 437 -13.15 -5.84 -10.29
N LYS A 438 -13.83 -4.82 -10.83
CA LYS A 438 -15.27 -4.89 -11.14
C LYS A 438 -15.58 -5.99 -12.15
N LYS A 439 -14.80 -6.05 -13.23
CA LYS A 439 -14.97 -7.04 -14.30
C LYS A 439 -14.79 -8.47 -13.79
N ILE A 440 -13.76 -8.71 -12.99
CA ILE A 440 -13.49 -10.03 -12.40
C ILE A 440 -14.51 -10.38 -11.32
N ALA A 441 -14.94 -9.43 -10.49
CA ALA A 441 -16.04 -9.64 -9.55
C ALA A 441 -17.34 -10.08 -10.26
N ALA A 442 -17.67 -9.47 -11.40
CA ALA A 442 -18.80 -9.87 -12.22
C ALA A 442 -18.63 -11.29 -12.81
N ALA A 443 -17.43 -11.65 -13.28
CA ALA A 443 -17.13 -13.00 -13.75
C ALA A 443 -17.27 -14.07 -12.64
N LEU A 444 -16.95 -13.69 -11.40
CA LEU A 444 -17.14 -14.49 -10.19
C LEU A 444 -18.59 -14.47 -9.65
N LYS A 445 -19.52 -13.77 -10.32
CA LYS A 445 -20.93 -13.61 -9.92
C LYS A 445 -21.11 -12.93 -8.55
N LEU A 446 -20.19 -12.04 -8.19
CA LEU A 446 -20.30 -11.20 -7.00
C LEU A 446 -21.13 -9.95 -7.30
N PRO A 447 -21.78 -9.35 -6.29
CA PRO A 447 -22.36 -8.01 -6.42
C PRO A 447 -21.31 -6.99 -6.90
N GLU A 448 -21.71 -6.01 -7.69
CA GLU A 448 -20.78 -4.98 -8.17
C GLU A 448 -20.18 -4.21 -6.98
N PRO A 449 -18.83 -4.21 -6.82
CA PRO A 449 -18.18 -3.49 -5.75
C PRO A 449 -18.15 -1.98 -6.01
N VAL A 450 -18.31 -1.21 -4.94
CA VAL A 450 -18.14 0.24 -4.90
C VAL A 450 -16.72 0.57 -4.46
N PHE A 451 -16.03 1.43 -5.20
CA PHE A 451 -14.69 1.88 -4.87
C PHE A 451 -14.69 3.33 -4.40
N ASN A 452 -13.88 3.63 -3.39
CA ASN A 452 -13.62 5.00 -2.95
C ASN A 452 -12.12 5.23 -2.73
N ILE A 453 -11.62 6.36 -3.22
CA ILE A 453 -10.22 6.74 -3.10
C ILE A 453 -10.09 7.72 -1.93
N LEU A 454 -9.25 7.38 -0.95
CA LEU A 454 -8.99 8.20 0.24
C LEU A 454 -7.67 8.99 0.14
N GLY A 455 -6.87 8.78 -0.91
CA GLY A 455 -5.59 9.45 -1.13
C GLY A 455 -4.46 8.96 -0.20
N GLU A 456 -3.36 9.71 -0.14
CA GLU A 456 -2.21 9.43 0.73
C GLU A 456 -2.55 9.68 2.21
N ASP A 457 -3.49 10.57 2.52
CA ASP A 457 -3.83 10.93 3.91
C ASP A 457 -4.82 9.96 4.56
N GLY A 458 -5.42 9.02 3.80
CA GLY A 458 -6.45 8.09 4.28
C GLY A 458 -6.04 7.31 5.53
N TYR A 459 -4.85 6.69 5.53
CA TYR A 459 -4.36 5.94 6.70
C TYR A 459 -3.85 6.86 7.84
N THR A 460 -3.60 8.15 7.58
CA THR A 460 -3.28 9.13 8.63
C THR A 460 -4.54 9.50 9.42
N VAL A 461 -5.62 9.79 8.70
CA VAL A 461 -6.95 10.03 9.28
C VAL A 461 -7.44 8.77 10.02
N GLY A 462 -7.22 7.61 9.41
CA GLY A 462 -7.51 6.30 9.99
C GLY A 462 -6.80 6.04 11.31
N ALA A 463 -5.52 6.40 11.41
CA ALA A 463 -4.76 6.32 12.66
C ALA A 463 -5.41 7.18 13.75
N ALA A 464 -5.68 8.45 13.45
CA ALA A 464 -6.32 9.37 14.40
C ALA A 464 -7.71 8.87 14.85
N LEU A 465 -8.52 8.34 13.94
CA LEU A 465 -9.82 7.74 14.25
C LEU A 465 -9.69 6.51 15.16
N SER A 466 -8.73 5.63 14.86
CA SER A 466 -8.44 4.42 15.65
C SER A 466 -8.12 4.74 17.11
N SER A 467 -7.58 5.94 17.37
CA SER A 467 -7.23 6.40 18.72
C SER A 467 -8.44 6.45 19.67
N PHE A 468 -9.67 6.57 19.14
CA PHE A 468 -10.92 6.65 19.92
C PHE A 468 -11.67 5.33 20.10
N SER A 469 -11.34 4.27 19.36
CA SER A 469 -12.02 2.97 19.47
C SER A 469 -12.03 2.48 20.92
N LYS A 470 -13.17 2.10 21.50
CA LYS A 470 -13.22 1.62 22.89
C LYS A 470 -12.77 0.17 23.04
#